data_AF-A0A7K4WZA6-F1
#
_entry.id   AF-A0A7K4WZA6-F1
#
_cell.length_a   1.000
_cell.length_b   1.000
_cell.length_c   1.000
_cell.angle_alpha   90.00
_cell.angle_beta   90.00
_cell.angle_gamma   90.00
#
_symmetry.space_group_name_H-M   'P 1'
#
loop_
_entity.id
_entity.type
_entity.pdbx_description
1 polymer ?
#
loop_
_entity_poly.entity_id
_entity_poly.type
_entity_poly.pdbx_seq_one_letter_code
_entity_poly.pdbx_strand_id
1 'polypeptide(L)'
;MGRCGAGLRLALEGNIAVGKSTFLKLLGATFPRWHLVTEPVAQWQKVPAGGTAQESTGSTNLLQMMYQEPARWSYTFQTFSCMSRLKAMLELPEEPPGTPHPVRVFERSVYSDRY
;
A
#
# COMPACT_ATOMS: atom_id res chain seq x y z
N MET A 1 29.36 -15.52 15.50
CA MET A 1 28.82 -14.20 15.08
C MET A 1 28.07 -14.40 13.77
N GLY A 2 26.76 -14.66 13.84
CA GLY A 2 25.93 -14.97 12.68
C GLY A 2 25.62 -13.72 11.87
N ARG A 3 25.76 -13.81 10.55
CA ARG A 3 25.39 -12.75 9.60
C ARG A 3 23.94 -12.32 9.87
N CYS A 4 23.74 -11.07 10.27
CA CYS A 4 22.42 -10.44 10.24
C CYS A 4 22.07 -10.20 8.76
N GLY A 5 21.50 -11.23 8.12
CA GLY A 5 20.96 -11.09 6.77
C GLY A 5 19.80 -10.10 6.82
N ALA A 6 19.81 -9.10 5.94
CA ALA A 6 18.67 -8.20 5.78
C ALA A 6 17.39 -9.03 5.56
N GLY A 7 16.31 -8.70 6.29
CA GLY A 7 15.04 -9.42 6.18
C GLY A 7 14.55 -9.48 4.73
N LEU A 8 14.01 -10.63 4.32
CA LEU A 8 13.50 -10.88 2.98
C LEU A 8 12.31 -9.95 2.68
N ARG A 9 12.31 -9.31 1.52
CA ARG A 9 11.21 -8.46 1.04
C ARG A 9 10.63 -9.05 -0.23
N LEU A 10 9.33 -9.31 -0.22
CA LEU A 10 8.59 -9.92 -1.33
C LEU A 10 7.47 -8.98 -1.77
N ALA A 11 7.24 -8.87 -3.08
CA ALA A 11 6.07 -8.18 -3.63
C ALA A 11 5.15 -9.21 -4.29
N LEU A 12 3.87 -9.17 -3.93
CA LEU A 12 2.83 -9.98 -4.53
C LEU A 12 2.21 -9.22 -5.69
N GLU A 13 2.54 -9.64 -6.91
CA GLU A 13 2.09 -9.01 -8.15
C GLU A 13 0.90 -9.73 -8.77
N GLY A 14 0.08 -8.99 -9.53
CA GLY A 14 -1.05 -9.57 -10.23
C GLY A 14 -2.14 -8.55 -10.58
N ASN A 15 -2.95 -8.92 -11.56
CA ASN A 15 -4.00 -8.05 -12.11
C ASN A 15 -5.04 -7.63 -11.05
N ILE A 16 -5.85 -6.63 -11.37
CA ILE A 16 -6.98 -6.19 -10.53
C ILE A 16 -7.93 -7.39 -10.33
N ALA A 17 -8.46 -7.54 -9.12
CA ALA A 17 -9.40 -8.58 -8.73
C ALA A 17 -8.91 -10.05 -8.84
N VAL A 18 -7.64 -10.32 -9.11
CA VAL A 18 -7.09 -11.71 -9.17
C VAL A 18 -7.02 -12.43 -7.81
N GLY A 19 -7.35 -11.75 -6.71
CA GLY A 19 -7.36 -12.34 -5.37
C GLY A 19 -6.09 -12.13 -4.52
N LYS A 20 -5.24 -11.15 -4.85
CA LYS A 20 -4.02 -10.82 -4.08
C LYS A 20 -4.29 -10.61 -2.58
N SER A 21 -5.27 -9.78 -2.23
CA SER A 21 -5.62 -9.51 -0.84
C SER A 21 -6.15 -10.76 -0.12
N THR A 22 -6.85 -11.65 -0.84
CA THR A 22 -7.27 -12.96 -0.31
C THR A 22 -6.08 -13.85 -0.02
N PHE A 23 -5.11 -13.90 -0.93
CA PHE A 23 -3.88 -14.68 -0.73
C PHE A 23 -3.03 -14.13 0.41
N LEU A 24 -2.92 -12.80 0.56
CA LEU A 24 -2.23 -12.19 1.70
C LEU A 24 -2.86 -12.57 3.04
N LYS A 25 -4.20 -12.59 3.14
CA LYS A 25 -4.88 -13.07 4.36
C LYS A 25 -4.51 -14.51 4.70
N LEU A 26 -4.41 -15.38 3.70
CA LEU A 26 -3.98 -16.77 3.88
C LEU A 26 -2.51 -16.86 4.33
N LEU A 27 -1.61 -16.05 3.76
CA LEU A 27 -0.21 -15.97 4.19
C LEU A 27 -0.10 -15.51 5.65
N GLY A 28 -0.93 -14.54 6.07
CA GLY A 28 -0.91 -14.03 7.44
C GLY A 28 -1.37 -15.07 8.45
N ALA A 29 -2.40 -15.85 8.10
CA ALA A 29 -2.86 -16.97 8.91
C ALA A 29 -1.82 -18.11 8.98
N THR A 30 -1.10 -18.36 7.87
CA THR A 30 -0.11 -19.45 7.76
C THR A 30 1.23 -19.09 8.42
N PHE A 31 1.65 -17.82 8.32
CA PHE A 31 2.93 -17.33 8.81
C PHE A 31 2.74 -16.09 9.71
N PRO A 32 2.35 -16.25 10.98
CA PRO A 32 2.04 -15.13 11.88
C PRO A 32 3.22 -14.19 12.16
N ARG A 33 4.46 -14.65 11.94
CA ARG A 33 5.69 -13.85 12.10
C ARG A 33 6.07 -13.03 10.87
N TRP A 34 5.34 -13.19 9.76
CA TRP A 34 5.58 -12.42 8.55
C TRP A 34 4.83 -11.11 8.65
N HIS A 35 5.50 -10.03 8.25
CA HIS A 35 4.86 -8.73 8.21
C HIS A 35 4.25 -8.49 6.83
N LEU A 36 2.94 -8.32 6.78
CA LEU A 36 2.18 -8.14 5.55
C LEU A 36 1.72 -6.70 5.42
N VAL A 37 1.94 -6.10 4.25
CA VAL A 37 1.56 -4.72 3.94
C VAL A 37 0.62 -4.75 2.74
N THR A 38 -0.64 -4.40 2.96
CA THR A 38 -1.67 -4.33 1.91
C THR A 38 -1.62 -3.00 1.15
N GLU A 39 -2.21 -2.95 -0.04
CA GLU A 39 -2.33 -1.69 -0.79
C GLU A 39 -3.17 -0.66 0.01
N PRO A 40 -2.78 0.61 0.07
CA PRO A 40 -3.51 1.64 0.82
C PRO A 40 -4.77 2.13 0.08
N VAL A 41 -5.58 1.22 -0.46
CA VAL A 41 -6.79 1.53 -1.26
C VAL A 41 -7.76 2.44 -0.51
N ALA A 42 -7.90 2.25 0.80
CA ALA A 42 -8.76 3.09 1.63
C ALA A 42 -8.31 4.56 1.64
N GLN A 43 -7.00 4.83 1.58
CA GLN A 43 -6.48 6.20 1.50
C GLN A 43 -6.82 6.84 0.15
N TRP A 44 -6.87 6.05 -0.93
CA TRP A 44 -7.22 6.52 -2.26
C TRP A 44 -8.72 6.84 -2.41
N GLN A 45 -9.57 6.20 -1.60
CA GLN A 45 -11.01 6.44 -1.57
C GLN A 45 -11.42 7.58 -0.63
N LYS A 46 -10.57 7.92 0.35
CA LYS A 46 -10.87 8.91 1.39
C LYS A 46 -9.72 9.91 1.54
N VAL A 47 -9.45 10.66 0.48
CA VAL A 47 -8.46 11.74 0.52
C VAL A 47 -9.07 12.95 1.24
N PRO A 48 -8.45 13.48 2.31
CA PRO A 48 -8.96 14.69 2.96
C PRO A 48 -9.01 15.87 1.99
N ALA A 49 -10.14 16.58 1.92
CA ALA A 49 -10.26 17.77 1.09
C ALA A 49 -9.45 18.92 1.73
N GLY A 50 -8.25 19.19 1.18
CA GLY A 50 -7.42 20.32 1.56
C GLY A 50 -7.72 21.54 0.69
N GLY A 51 -8.76 22.31 1.04
CA GLY A 51 -9.10 23.60 0.45
C GLY A 51 -9.44 24.61 1.55
N THR A 52 -8.98 25.86 1.41
CA THR A 52 -9.08 26.95 2.39
C THR A 52 -10.44 27.06 3.06
N ALA A 53 -10.44 27.01 4.40
CA ALA A 53 -11.34 27.61 5.39
C ALA A 53 -12.79 28.01 5.02
N GLN A 54 -13.45 27.34 4.08
CA GLN A 54 -14.89 27.43 3.86
C GLN A 54 -15.28 26.22 3.01
N GLU A 55 -16.07 25.31 3.58
CA GLU A 55 -16.81 24.27 2.86
C GLU A 55 -16.00 23.10 2.25
N SER A 56 -15.54 22.18 3.10
CA SER A 56 -15.68 20.74 2.81
C SER A 56 -15.37 19.88 4.04
N THR A 57 -16.39 19.57 4.82
CA THR A 57 -16.42 18.42 5.75
C THR A 57 -16.50 17.08 4.98
N GLY A 58 -15.71 16.96 3.90
CA GLY A 58 -15.81 15.85 2.94
C GLY A 58 -14.47 15.20 2.64
N SER A 59 -14.50 13.90 2.38
CA SER A 59 -13.37 13.17 1.79
C SER A 59 -13.62 12.95 0.30
N THR A 60 -12.58 13.09 -0.51
CA THR A 60 -12.64 12.88 -1.96
C THR A 60 -12.18 11.47 -2.33
N ASN A 61 -12.91 10.80 -3.22
CA ASN A 61 -12.55 9.47 -3.74
C ASN A 61 -11.73 9.60 -5.03
N LEU A 62 -10.41 9.74 -4.89
CA LEU A 62 -9.49 9.95 -6.01
C LEU A 62 -9.44 8.73 -6.96
N LEU A 63 -9.59 7.52 -6.41
CA LEU A 63 -9.69 6.30 -7.22
C LEU A 63 -10.89 6.35 -8.17
N GLN A 64 -12.05 6.78 -7.67
CA GLN A 64 -13.25 6.94 -8.48
C GLN A 64 -13.09 8.04 -9.52
N MET A 65 -12.48 9.17 -9.17
CA MET A 65 -12.23 10.27 -10.12
C MET A 65 -11.32 9.83 -11.28
N MET A 66 -10.32 8.99 -11.00
CA MET A 66 -9.47 8.39 -12.03
C MET A 66 -10.27 7.49 -12.99
N TYR A 67 -11.18 6.67 -12.46
CA TYR A 67 -12.05 5.85 -13.32
C TYR A 67 -13.06 6.65 -14.13
N GLN A 68 -13.53 7.80 -13.61
CA GLN A 68 -14.53 8.64 -14.29
C GLN A 68 -13.91 9.54 -15.37
N GLU A 69 -12.79 10.21 -15.07
CA GLU A 69 -12.13 11.15 -15.98
C GLU A 69 -10.61 10.91 -15.99
N PRO A 70 -10.14 9.82 -16.62
CA PRO A 70 -8.74 9.42 -16.57
C PRO A 70 -7.80 10.46 -17.17
N ALA A 71 -8.21 11.18 -18.21
CA ALA A 71 -7.39 12.23 -18.82
C ALA A 71 -7.03 13.35 -17.82
N ARG A 72 -7.91 13.64 -16.85
CA ARG A 72 -7.69 14.67 -15.84
C ARG A 72 -6.94 14.15 -14.61
N TRP A 73 -7.26 12.93 -14.18
CA TRP A 73 -6.88 12.43 -12.86
C TRP A 73 -5.84 11.32 -12.85
N SER A 74 -5.45 10.75 -14.00
CA SER A 74 -4.47 9.63 -14.02
C SER A 74 -3.14 10.01 -13.40
N TYR A 75 -2.55 11.15 -13.80
CA TYR A 75 -1.27 11.60 -13.25
C TYR A 75 -1.33 11.84 -11.73
N THR A 76 -2.40 12.50 -11.28
CA THR A 76 -2.62 12.77 -9.86
C THR A 76 -2.79 11.47 -9.07
N PHE A 77 -3.60 10.55 -9.57
CA PHE A 77 -3.82 9.25 -8.93
C PHE A 77 -2.55 8.41 -8.89
N GLN A 78 -1.83 8.26 -10.01
CA GLN A 78 -0.58 7.49 -10.06
C GLN A 78 0.49 8.05 -9.13
N THR A 79 0.62 9.37 -9.06
CA THR A 79 1.55 10.02 -8.12
C THR A 79 1.17 9.71 -6.67
N PHE A 80 -0.12 9.85 -6.34
CA PHE A 80 -0.62 9.59 -4.99
C PHE A 80 -0.53 8.11 -4.59
N SER A 81 -0.84 7.18 -5.50
CA SER A 81 -0.75 5.74 -5.27
C SER A 81 0.69 5.31 -5.04
N CYS A 82 1.64 5.79 -5.85
CA CYS A 82 3.06 5.52 -5.69
C CYS A 82 3.60 6.04 -4.35
N MET A 83 3.29 7.30 -3.99
CA MET A 83 3.74 7.89 -2.73
C MET A 83 3.15 7.19 -1.50
N SER A 84 1.86 6.88 -1.51
CA SER A 84 1.21 6.18 -0.40
C SER A 84 1.75 4.75 -0.23
N ARG A 85 2.04 4.05 -1.34
CA ARG A 85 2.70 2.73 -1.30
C ARG A 85 4.13 2.82 -0.76
N LEU A 86 4.92 3.78 -1.24
CA LEU A 86 6.28 3.99 -0.75
C LEU A 86 6.29 4.28 0.76
N LYS A 87 5.36 5.10 1.25
CA LYS A 87 5.20 5.38 2.67
C LYS A 87 4.92 4.10 3.46
N ALA A 88 3.94 3.29 3.04
CA ALA A 88 3.62 2.02 3.69
C ALA A 88 4.80 1.02 3.69
N MET A 89 5.67 1.06 2.67
CA MET A 89 6.88 0.22 2.63
C MET A 89 7.97 0.68 3.61
N LEU A 90 8.05 1.98 3.87
CA LEU A 90 9.03 2.58 4.78
C LEU A 90 8.58 2.56 6.24
N GLU A 91 7.28 2.50 6.50
CA GLU A 91 6.72 2.35 7.84
C GLU A 91 7.27 1.07 8.51
N LEU A 92 7.71 1.24 9.76
CA LEU A 92 8.22 0.16 10.59
C LEU A 92 7.02 -0.56 11.25
N PRO A 93 7.08 -1.89 11.41
CA PRO A 93 6.08 -2.61 12.21
C PRO A 93 6.01 -2.03 13.63
N GLU A 94 4.81 -1.94 14.20
CA GLU A 94 4.57 -1.45 15.59
C GLU A 94 5.07 -2.42 16.69
N GLU A 95 5.76 -3.49 16.30
CA GLU A 95 6.24 -4.54 17.19
C GLU A 95 7.47 -4.09 18.00
N PRO A 96 7.64 -4.61 19.23
CA PRO A 96 8.73 -4.19 20.12
C PRO A 96 10.11 -4.41 19.49
N PRO A 97 11.08 -3.50 19.73
CA PRO A 97 12.43 -3.62 19.20
C PRO A 97 13.05 -4.98 19.50
N GLY A 98 13.45 -5.71 18.45
CA GLY A 98 14.10 -7.02 18.59
C GLY A 98 13.24 -8.22 18.19
N THR A 99 11.99 -8.04 17.79
CA THR A 99 11.22 -9.10 17.10
C THR A 99 11.79 -9.34 15.70
N PRO A 100 12.34 -10.54 15.43
CA PRO A 100 12.84 -10.85 14.10
C PRO A 100 11.64 -11.03 13.18
N HIS A 101 11.47 -10.09 12.25
CA HIS A 101 10.58 -10.22 11.09
C HIS A 101 11.43 -10.70 9.91
N PRO A 102 11.55 -12.02 9.71
CA PRO A 102 12.42 -12.55 8.66
C PRO A 102 11.90 -12.20 7.26
N VAL A 103 10.61 -11.92 7.12
CA VAL A 103 9.93 -11.69 5.83
C VAL A 103 8.94 -10.54 5.93
N ARG A 104 9.02 -9.61 4.97
CA ARG A 104 8.01 -8.59 4.69
C ARG A 104 7.40 -8.85 3.32
N VAL A 105 6.08 -8.91 3.23
CA VAL A 105 5.36 -9.09 1.96
C VAL A 105 4.51 -7.86 1.68
N PHE A 106 4.62 -7.32 0.48
CA PHE A 106 3.89 -6.14 0.03
C PHE A 106 2.87 -6.55 -1.04
N GLU A 107 1.67 -6.00 -0.99
CA GLU A 107 0.72 -6.08 -2.10
C GLU A 107 1.14 -5.09 -3.18
N ARG A 108 1.63 -5.61 -4.31
CA ARG A 108 2.39 -4.90 -5.36
C ARG A 108 3.62 -4.11 -4.87
N SER A 109 4.35 -3.56 -5.84
CA SER A 109 5.54 -2.75 -5.62
C SER A 109 5.43 -1.38 -6.30
N VAL A 110 6.37 -0.48 -5.99
CA VAL A 110 6.52 0.80 -6.71
C VAL A 110 6.85 0.61 -8.19
N TYR A 111 7.33 -0.58 -8.57
CA TYR A 111 7.57 -0.93 -9.98
C TYR A 111 6.25 -1.08 -10.72
N SER A 112 5.25 -1.71 -10.11
CA SER A 112 3.92 -1.95 -10.70
C SER A 112 3.06 -0.70 -10.79
N ASP A 113 3.46 0.40 -10.13
CA ASP A 113 2.82 1.71 -10.33
C ASP A 113 3.34 2.40 -11.60
N ARG A 114 4.47 1.96 -12.16
CA ARG A 114 5.11 2.54 -13.35
C ARG A 114 5.05 1.64 -14.60
N TYR A 115 5.25 0.34 -14.43
CA TYR A 115 5.37 -0.66 -15.50
C TYR A 115 4.19 -1.63 -15.46
#